data_AF-A0A218ZUV0-F1
#
_entry.id   AF-A0A218ZUV0-F1
#
_cell.length_a   1.000
_cell.length_b   1.000
_cell.length_c   1.000
_cell.angle_alpha   90.00
_cell.angle_beta   90.00
_cell.angle_gamma   90.00
#
_symmetry.space_group_name_H-M   'P 1'
#
loop_
_entity.id
_entity.type
_entity.pdbx_description
1 polymer ?
#
loop_
_entity_poly.entity_id
_entity_poly.type
_entity_poly.pdbx_seq_one_letter_code
_entity_poly.pdbx_strand_id
1 'polypeptide(L)'
;MEGTVPGRCKEGSGVIQTFTLHSLKTDYIWVNDIETFQDAENLIKYAFTDYNTVRPHSSIDFLPPEEFEKRWNEDKKFRNKFLEDRKRKEERRVKNRIEKKRRLKENVSLEDRISVQN
;
A
#
# COMPACT_ATOMS: atom_id res chain seq x y z
N MET A 1 17.44 -17.88 12.91
CA MET A 1 17.11 -16.45 12.93
C MET A 1 16.15 -16.21 11.77
N GLU A 2 14.86 -16.19 12.07
CA GLU A 2 13.77 -16.11 11.10
C GLU A 2 13.72 -14.67 10.56
N GLY A 3 14.31 -14.46 9.38
CA GLY A 3 14.28 -13.16 8.72
C GLY A 3 12.91 -12.94 8.10
N THR A 4 12.09 -12.09 8.70
CA THR A 4 10.82 -11.65 8.11
C THR A 4 11.11 -10.87 6.82
N VAL A 5 10.88 -11.50 5.66
CA VAL A 5 10.91 -10.83 4.35
C VAL A 5 9.75 -9.83 4.33
N PRO A 6 10.00 -8.50 4.22
CA PRO A 6 8.93 -7.53 4.04
C PRO A 6 8.28 -7.82 2.68
N GLY A 7 7.09 -8.39 2.71
CA GLY A 7 6.42 -8.94 1.53
C GLY A 7 5.54 -10.12 1.87
N ARG A 8 5.97 -10.95 2.85
CA ARG A 8 5.08 -11.93 3.48
C ARG A 8 4.45 -11.32 4.72
N CYS A 9 3.31 -10.65 4.50
CA CYS A 9 2.47 -10.14 5.58
C CYS A 9 1.92 -11.31 6.43
N LYS A 10 2.57 -11.61 7.56
CA LYS A 10 1.85 -12.10 8.73
C LYS A 10 1.41 -10.87 9.52
N GLU A 11 0.11 -10.80 9.82
CA GLU A 11 -0.60 -9.80 10.64
C GLU A 11 -0.96 -8.47 9.95
N GLY A 12 -2.27 -8.32 9.64
CA GLY A 12 -2.88 -7.04 9.25
C GLY A 12 -4.06 -7.16 8.28
N SER A 13 -5.18 -7.74 8.72
CA SER A 13 -6.40 -8.02 7.93
C SER A 13 -7.08 -6.82 7.24
N GLY A 14 -6.67 -5.58 7.53
CA GLY A 14 -7.28 -4.36 6.95
C GLY A 14 -6.66 -3.89 5.63
N VAL A 15 -5.33 -4.01 5.47
CA VAL A 15 -4.61 -3.53 4.27
C VAL A 15 -4.79 -4.51 3.10
N ILE A 16 -4.87 -5.80 3.43
CA ILE A 16 -5.19 -6.88 2.49
C ILE A 16 -6.60 -6.69 1.91
N GLN A 17 -7.57 -6.27 2.75
CA GLN A 17 -8.94 -6.05 2.28
C GLN A 17 -9.08 -4.89 1.30
N THR A 18 -8.37 -3.78 1.52
CA THR A 18 -8.52 -2.60 0.65
C THR A 18 -7.78 -2.76 -0.67
N PHE A 19 -6.56 -3.31 -0.67
CA PHE A 19 -5.78 -3.46 -1.90
C PHE A 19 -6.12 -4.73 -2.67
N THR A 20 -6.20 -5.89 -2.00
CA THR A 20 -6.44 -7.17 -2.68
C THR A 20 -7.90 -7.32 -3.07
N LEU A 21 -8.85 -6.96 -2.21
CA LEU A 21 -10.27 -7.20 -2.50
C LEU A 21 -10.91 -6.17 -3.45
N HIS A 22 -10.48 -4.90 -3.40
CA HIS A 22 -11.02 -3.86 -4.30
C HIS A 22 -10.51 -4.08 -5.74
N SER A 23 -9.20 -4.27 -5.91
CA SER A 23 -8.60 -4.50 -7.22
C SER A 23 -8.98 -5.85 -7.83
N LEU A 24 -9.14 -6.90 -7.01
CA LEU A 24 -9.64 -8.19 -7.48
C LEU A 24 -11.04 -8.07 -8.07
N LYS A 25 -11.91 -7.29 -7.41
CA LYS A 25 -13.28 -7.06 -7.89
C LYS A 25 -13.32 -6.25 -9.18
N THR A 26 -12.63 -5.12 -9.22
CA THR A 26 -12.68 -4.22 -10.39
C THR A 26 -11.98 -4.79 -11.61
N ASP A 27 -10.84 -5.44 -11.42
CA ASP A 27 -9.95 -5.77 -12.54
C ASP A 27 -10.18 -7.18 -13.07
N TYR A 28 -10.73 -8.08 -12.24
CA TYR A 28 -10.94 -9.48 -12.63
C TYR A 28 -12.41 -9.88 -12.55
N ILE A 29 -13.13 -9.58 -11.47
CA ILE A 29 -14.52 -10.07 -11.33
C ILE A 29 -15.50 -9.28 -12.19
N TRP A 30 -15.39 -7.95 -12.25
CA TRP A 30 -16.34 -7.11 -13.02
C TRP A 30 -16.10 -7.12 -14.52
N VAL A 31 -14.92 -7.54 -14.96
CA VAL A 31 -14.54 -7.58 -16.39
C VAL A 31 -14.89 -8.93 -17.02
N ASN A 32 -15.11 -9.97 -16.22
CA ASN A 32 -15.38 -11.32 -16.69
C ASN A 32 -16.80 -11.74 -16.34
N ASP A 33 -17.51 -12.30 -17.32
CA ASP A 33 -18.82 -12.91 -17.09
C ASP A 33 -18.62 -14.30 -16.48
N ILE A 34 -19.04 -14.46 -15.22
CA ILE A 34 -18.91 -15.70 -14.46
C ILE A 34 -20.27 -16.39 -14.45
N GLU A 35 -20.40 -17.50 -15.18
CA GLU A 35 -21.65 -18.26 -15.26
C GLU A 35 -21.66 -19.45 -14.30
N THR A 36 -20.50 -20.07 -14.06
CA THR A 36 -20.40 -21.26 -13.19
C THR A 36 -19.42 -21.06 -12.04
N PHE A 37 -19.57 -21.89 -11.01
CA PHE A 37 -18.62 -21.93 -9.89
C PHE A 37 -17.20 -22.30 -10.35
N GLN A 38 -17.08 -23.14 -11.37
CA GLN A 38 -15.78 -23.56 -11.89
C GLN A 38 -15.06 -22.41 -12.58
N ASP A 39 -15.78 -21.54 -13.28
CA ASP A 39 -15.22 -20.34 -13.91
C ASP A 39 -14.73 -19.36 -12.85
N ALA A 40 -15.50 -19.19 -11.78
CA ALA A 40 -15.08 -18.39 -10.63
C ALA A 40 -13.79 -18.94 -10.02
N GLU A 41 -13.69 -20.26 -9.80
CA GLU A 41 -12.51 -20.88 -9.23
C GLU A 41 -11.26 -20.68 -10.11
N ASN A 42 -11.41 -20.85 -11.42
CA ASN A 42 -10.33 -20.66 -12.39
C ASN A 42 -9.90 -19.19 -12.46
N LEU A 43 -10.85 -18.26 -12.48
CA LEU A 43 -10.59 -16.82 -12.49
C LEU A 43 -9.85 -16.39 -11.23
N ILE A 44 -10.24 -16.89 -10.06
CA ILE A 44 -9.57 -16.58 -8.80
C ILE A 44 -8.14 -17.13 -8.80
N LYS A 45 -7.91 -18.38 -9.25
CA LYS A 45 -6.56 -18.95 -9.39
C LYS A 45 -5.68 -18.13 -10.34
N TYR A 46 -6.25 -17.69 -11.46
CA TYR A 46 -5.56 -16.82 -12.42
C TYR A 46 -5.22 -15.47 -11.78
N ALA A 47 -6.18 -14.81 -11.14
CA ALA A 47 -5.98 -13.51 -10.52
C ALA A 47 -4.92 -13.55 -9.41
N PHE A 48 -4.87 -14.62 -8.61
CA PHE A 48 -3.80 -14.82 -7.62
C PHE A 48 -2.43 -14.99 -8.28
N THR A 49 -2.35 -15.71 -9.39
CA THR A 49 -1.09 -15.90 -10.12
C THR A 49 -0.64 -14.57 -10.70
N ASP A 50 -1.50 -13.89 -11.45
CA ASP A 50 -1.22 -12.59 -12.08
C ASP A 50 -0.83 -11.51 -11.07
N TYR A 51 -1.52 -11.44 -9.91
CA TYR A 51 -1.20 -10.50 -8.84
C TYR A 51 0.23 -10.67 -8.28
N ASN A 52 0.68 -11.93 -8.17
CA ASN A 52 1.97 -12.26 -7.58
C ASN A 52 3.13 -12.22 -8.58
N THR A 53 2.89 -12.44 -9.87
CA THR A 53 3.95 -12.60 -10.87
C THR A 53 4.03 -11.45 -11.88
N VAL A 54 2.91 -10.79 -12.19
CA VAL A 54 2.84 -9.79 -13.27
C VAL A 54 2.52 -8.40 -12.74
N ARG A 55 1.59 -8.28 -11.79
CA ARG A 55 1.05 -6.99 -11.39
C ARG A 55 2.08 -6.11 -10.67
N PRO A 56 2.35 -4.89 -11.15
CA PRO A 56 3.26 -3.96 -10.47
C PRO A 56 2.56 -3.30 -9.28
N HIS A 57 3.19 -3.36 -8.11
CA HIS A 57 2.63 -2.76 -6.90
C HIS A 57 3.39 -1.49 -6.50
N SER A 58 2.68 -0.37 -6.45
CA SER A 58 3.26 0.95 -6.08
C SER A 58 3.85 0.99 -4.67
N SER A 59 3.46 0.06 -3.80
CA SER A 59 4.00 -0.11 -2.45
C SER A 59 5.41 -0.72 -2.42
N ILE A 60 5.80 -1.45 -3.47
CA ILE A 60 7.08 -2.17 -3.60
C ILE A 60 7.83 -1.75 -4.89
N ASP A 61 7.85 -0.44 -5.14
CA ASP A 61 8.55 0.18 -6.29
C ASP A 61 8.11 -0.35 -7.66
N PHE A 62 6.81 -0.65 -7.81
CA PHE A 62 6.20 -1.14 -9.05
C PHE A 62 6.76 -2.49 -9.51
N LEU A 63 7.27 -3.30 -8.58
CA LEU A 63 7.65 -4.67 -8.86
C LEU A 63 6.50 -5.63 -8.52
N PRO A 64 6.43 -6.79 -9.19
CA PRO A 64 5.65 -7.92 -8.72
C PRO A 64 6.20 -8.42 -7.37
N PRO A 65 5.35 -8.98 -6.49
CA PRO A 65 5.76 -9.46 -5.17
C PRO A 65 6.86 -10.53 -5.23
N GLU A 66 6.78 -11.44 -6.21
CA GLU A 66 7.79 -12.49 -6.39
C GLU A 66 9.17 -11.92 -6.76
N GLU A 67 9.20 -11.01 -7.74
CA GLU A 67 10.44 -10.35 -8.17
C GLU A 67 11.02 -9.46 -7.07
N PHE A 68 10.16 -8.82 -6.26
CA PHE A 68 10.60 -8.09 -5.09
C PHE A 68 11.25 -9.00 -4.05
N GLU A 69 10.63 -10.14 -3.73
CA GLU A 69 11.20 -11.11 -2.78
C GLU A 69 12.54 -11.65 -3.26
N LYS A 70 12.65 -11.96 -4.55
CA LYS A 70 13.92 -12.39 -5.15
C LYS A 70 15.02 -11.34 -4.99
N ARG A 71 14.76 -10.09 -5.40
CA ARG A 71 15.71 -8.98 -5.27
C ARG A 71 16.02 -8.66 -3.81
N TRP A 72 15.04 -8.80 -2.92
CA TRP A 72 15.24 -8.63 -1.49
C TRP A 72 16.23 -9.64 -0.93
N ASN A 73 16.14 -10.91 -1.34
CA ASN A 73 17.04 -11.95 -0.84
C ASN A 73 18.45 -11.84 -1.46
N GLU A 74 18.52 -11.55 -2.76
CA GLU A 74 19.76 -11.52 -3.53
C GLU A 74 20.58 -10.23 -3.31
N ASP A 75 19.94 -9.06 -3.31
CA ASP A 75 20.65 -7.78 -3.31
C ASP A 75 20.53 -7.02 -1.97
N LYS A 76 21.65 -6.91 -1.26
CA LYS A 76 21.75 -6.09 -0.04
C LYS A 76 21.68 -4.59 -0.31
N LYS A 77 22.17 -4.11 -1.47
CA LYS A 77 22.13 -2.68 -1.82
C LYS A 77 20.69 -2.25 -2.08
N PHE A 78 19.94 -3.07 -2.83
CA PHE A 78 18.51 -2.86 -3.05
C PHE A 78 17.73 -2.72 -1.73
N ARG A 79 17.95 -3.65 -0.78
CA ARG A 79 17.34 -3.60 0.56
C ARG A 79 17.60 -2.29 1.29
N ASN A 80 18.86 -1.89 1.38
CA ASN A 80 19.24 -0.68 2.11
C ASN A 80 18.63 0.57 1.45
N LYS A 81 18.70 0.67 0.13
CA LYS A 81 18.10 1.77 -0.62
C LYS A 81 16.59 1.86 -0.39
N PHE A 82 15.88 0.73 -0.48
CA PHE A 82 14.44 0.67 -0.26
C PHE A 82 14.05 1.15 1.14
N LEU A 83 14.78 0.72 2.16
CA LEU A 83 14.56 1.15 3.55
C LEU A 83 14.80 2.65 3.74
N GLU A 84 15.86 3.20 3.14
CA GLU A 84 16.15 4.64 3.18
C GLU A 84 15.05 5.46 2.50
N ASP A 85 14.59 5.05 1.31
CA ASP A 85 13.52 5.74 0.58
C ASP A 85 12.20 5.69 1.35
N ARG A 86 11.89 4.56 2.00
CA ARG A 86 10.74 4.42 2.89
C ARG A 86 10.84 5.36 4.10
N LYS A 87 12.01 5.42 4.75
CA LYS A 87 12.26 6.33 5.88
C LYS A 87 12.07 7.79 5.46
N ARG A 88 12.65 8.19 4.33
CA ARG A 88 12.52 9.55 3.77
C ARG A 88 11.06 9.91 3.45
N LYS A 89 10.28 8.98 2.88
CA LYS A 89 8.84 9.18 2.63
C LYS A 89 8.07 9.40 3.93
N GLU A 90 8.38 8.62 4.98
CA GLU A 90 7.70 8.75 6.27
C GLU A 90 8.06 10.07 6.98
N GLU A 91 9.33 10.47 6.98
CA GLU A 91 9.76 11.78 7.50
C GLU A 91 9.00 12.94 6.84
N ARG A 92 8.80 12.89 5.52
CA ARG A 92 8.00 13.88 4.78
C ARG A 92 6.54 13.88 5.25
N ARG A 93 5.93 12.71 5.43
CA ARG A 93 4.54 12.58 5.92
C ARG A 93 4.37 13.15 7.32
N VAL A 94 5.30 12.86 8.22
CA VAL A 94 5.31 13.38 9.58
C VAL A 94 5.44 14.90 9.57
N LYS A 95 6.39 15.45 8.82
CA LYS A 95 6.56 16.91 8.66
C LYS A 95 5.29 17.56 8.15
N ASN A 96 4.67 17.02 7.11
CA ASN A 96 3.41 17.54 6.56
C ASN A 96 2.26 17.47 7.57
N ARG A 97 2.18 16.41 8.37
CA ARG A 97 1.17 16.27 9.44
C ARG A 97 1.36 17.30 10.55
N ILE A 98 2.61 17.54 10.97
CA ILE A 98 2.95 18.56 11.97
C ILE A 98 2.58 19.94 11.44
N GLU A 99 2.98 20.27 10.22
CA GLU A 99 2.68 21.57 9.60
C GLU A 99 1.17 21.77 9.42
N LYS A 100 0.43 20.74 8.99
CA LYS A 100 -1.04 20.81 8.90
C LYS A 100 -1.69 21.08 10.26
N LYS A 101 -1.20 20.42 11.33
CA LYS A 101 -1.68 20.68 12.69
C LYS A 101 -1.35 22.10 13.16
N ARG A 102 -0.18 22.64 12.81
CA ARG A 102 0.23 24.01 13.13
C ARG A 102 -0.70 25.03 12.48
N ARG A 103 -0.95 24.89 11.17
CA ARG A 103 -1.89 25.76 10.42
C ARG A 103 -3.30 25.72 10.99
N LEU A 104 -3.77 24.52 11.36
CA LEU A 104 -5.12 24.38 11.94
C LEU A 104 -5.22 25.11 13.29
N LYS A 105 -4.21 24.98 14.16
CA LYS A 105 -4.18 25.72 15.44
C LYS A 105 -4.13 27.23 15.25
N GLU A 106 -3.36 27.70 14.27
CA GLU A 106 -3.24 29.13 13.93
C GLU A 106 -4.59 29.67 13.41
N ASN A 107 -5.27 28.94 12.52
CA ASN A 107 -6.59 29.31 12.02
C ASN A 107 -7.64 29.37 13.14
N VAL A 108 -7.67 28.37 14.03
CA VAL A 108 -8.59 28.36 15.19
C VAL A 108 -8.33 29.58 16.09
N SER A 109 -7.06 29.89 16.39
CA SER A 109 -6.71 31.07 17.19
C SER A 109 -7.08 32.40 16.53
N LEU A 110 -7.17 32.47 15.20
CA LEU A 110 -7.61 33.68 14.48
C LEU A 110 -9.13 33.85 14.58
N GLU A 111 -9.89 32.77 14.43
CA GLU A 111 -11.35 32.80 14.58
C GLU A 111 -11.76 33.21 16.01
N ASP A 112 -11.07 32.67 17.03
CA ASP A 112 -11.30 33.06 18.44
C ASP A 112 -11.09 34.56 18.68
N ARG A 113 -10.10 35.18 18.01
CA ARG A 113 -9.82 36.62 18.14
C ARG A 113 -10.87 37.49 17.46
N ILE A 114 -11.39 37.04 16.32
CA ILE A 114 -12.44 37.76 15.58
C ILE A 114 -13.77 37.70 16.34
N SER A 115 -14.07 36.58 17.01
CA SER A 115 -15.32 36.43 17.79
C SER A 115 -15.39 37.28 19.06
N VAL A 116 -14.26 37.78 19.58
CA VAL A 116 -14.22 38.63 20.81
C VAL A 116 -14.36 40.13 20.47
N GLN A 117 -14.26 40.50 19.19
CA GLN A 117 -14.34 41.90 18.75
C GLN A 117 -15.74 42.31 18.23
N ASN A 118 -16.71 41.39 18.20
CA ASN A 118 -18.11 41.63 17.81
C ASN A 118 -19.05 41.59 19.02
#